data_AF-A0A9D8I637-F1
#
_entry.id   AF-A0A9D8I637-F1
#
_cell.length_a   1.000
_cell.length_b   1.000
_cell.length_c   1.000
_cell.angle_alpha   90.00
_cell.angle_beta   90.00
_cell.angle_gamma   90.00
#
_symmetry.space_group_name_H-M   'P 1'
#
loop_
_entity.id
_entity.type
_entity.pdbx_description
1 polymer ?
#
loop_
_entity_poly.entity_id
_entity_poly.type
_entity_poly.pdbx_seq_one_letter_code
_entity_poly.pdbx_strand_id
1 'polypeptide(L)' 'MKRLVFLAVAILAPATTLAQPRDNLLTADRAEAVAAGSWIYNDLPRGFAEAARTGKPMLVVFR' A
#
# COMPACT_ATOMS: atom_id res chain seq x y z
N MET A 1 -43.98 -23.52 4.20
CA MET A 1 -43.70 -22.06 4.16
C MET A 1 -42.76 -21.59 5.29
N LYS A 2 -42.86 -22.11 6.53
CA LYS A 2 -41.95 -21.73 7.63
C LYS A 2 -40.48 -22.17 7.47
N ARG A 3 -40.22 -23.28 6.75
CA ARG A 3 -38.84 -23.77 6.47
C ARG A 3 -38.05 -22.89 5.49
N LEU A 4 -38.75 -22.13 4.62
CA LEU A 4 -38.10 -21.23 3.66
C LEU A 4 -37.63 -19.92 4.31
N VAL A 5 -38.29 -19.50 5.41
CA VAL A 5 -37.94 -18.28 6.15
C VAL A 5 -36.63 -18.45 6.94
N PHE A 6 -36.36 -19.67 7.44
CA PHE A 6 -35.11 -19.94 8.17
C PHE A 6 -33.86 -19.92 7.27
N LEU A 7 -33.99 -20.17 5.96
CA LEU A 7 -32.86 -20.15 5.04
C LEU A 7 -32.44 -18.72 4.65
N ALA A 8 -33.37 -17.76 4.69
CA ALA A 8 -33.10 -16.37 4.34
C ALA A 8 -32.37 -15.57 5.45
N VAL A 9 -32.41 -16.03 6.70
CA VAL A 9 -31.78 -15.34 7.85
C VAL A 9 -30.29 -15.65 8.00
N ALA A 10 -29.79 -16.71 7.34
CA ALA A 10 -28.39 -17.14 7.48
C ALA A 10 -27.38 -16.33 6.64
N ILE A 11 -27.83 -15.38 5.81
CA ILE A 11 -26.96 -14.66 4.86
C ILE A 11 -26.48 -13.31 5.43
N LEU A 12 -27.00 -12.86 6.58
CA LEU A 12 -26.49 -11.66 7.27
C LEU A 12 -25.32 -11.99 8.20
N ALA A 13 -24.24 -12.56 7.65
CA ALA A 13 -22.97 -12.58 8.37
C ALA A 13 -22.40 -11.15 8.39
N PRO A 14 -22.12 -10.55 9.56
CA PRO A 14 -21.44 -9.27 9.61
C PRO A 14 -20.04 -9.45 9.01
N ALA A 15 -19.75 -8.75 7.92
CA ALA A 15 -18.40 -8.63 7.40
C ALA A 15 -17.57 -7.88 8.45
N THR A 16 -16.82 -8.63 9.26
CA THR A 16 -15.81 -8.05 10.14
C THR A 16 -14.73 -7.47 9.25
N THR A 17 -14.79 -6.15 9.04
CA THR A 17 -13.70 -5.41 8.42
C THR A 17 -12.51 -5.51 9.37
N LEU A 18 -11.60 -6.45 9.08
CA LEU A 18 -10.31 -6.53 9.74
C LEU A 18 -9.56 -5.25 9.41
N ALA A 19 -9.63 -4.26 10.32
CA ALA A 19 -8.82 -3.07 10.25
C ALA A 19 -7.36 -3.53 10.21
N GLN A 20 -6.73 -3.42 9.04
CA GLN A 20 -5.32 -3.77 8.93
C GLN A 20 -4.53 -2.87 9.88
N PRO A 21 -3.60 -3.43 10.67
CA PRO A 21 -2.75 -2.62 11.51
C PRO A 21 -2.08 -1.58 10.63
N ARG A 22 -2.25 -0.29 10.98
CA ARG A 22 -1.81 0.86 10.17
C ARG A 22 -0.32 0.79 9.77
N ASP A 23 0.48 0.14 10.61
CA ASP A 23 1.92 -0.07 10.40
C ASP A 23 2.23 -0.95 9.17
N ASN A 24 1.32 -1.86 8.81
CA ASN A 24 1.48 -2.74 7.64
C ASN A 24 1.23 -2.00 6.31
N LEU A 25 0.33 -1.02 6.30
CA LEU A 25 0.00 -0.26 5.10
C LEU A 25 1.17 0.62 4.65
N LEU A 26 1.81 1.33 5.58
CA LEU A 26 2.95 2.19 5.27
C LEU A 26 4.14 1.39 4.69
N THR A 27 4.33 0.17 5.17
CA THR A 27 5.40 -0.72 4.69
C THR A 27 5.10 -1.23 3.28
N ALA A 28 3.84 -1.56 2.99
CA ALA A 28 3.41 -2.00 1.67
C ALA A 28 3.49 -0.87 0.64
N ASP A 29 2.96 0.32 0.95
CA ASP A 29 2.99 1.49 0.05
C ASP A 29 4.43 1.89 -0.30
N ARG A 30 5.33 1.83 0.70
CA ARG A 30 6.76 2.07 0.49
C ARG A 30 7.37 1.03 -0.46
N ALA A 31 7.06 -0.25 -0.26
CA ALA A 31 7.62 -1.31 -1.08
C ALA A 31 7.15 -1.18 -2.54
N GLU A 32 5.88 -0.83 -2.76
CA GLU A 32 5.32 -0.57 -4.09
C GLU A 32 6.00 0.63 -4.77
N ALA A 33 6.14 1.75 -4.07
CA ALA A 33 6.78 2.96 -4.61
C ALA A 33 8.26 2.73 -4.98
N VAL A 34 8.97 1.92 -4.20
CA VAL A 34 10.36 1.50 -4.48
C VAL A 34 10.40 0.55 -5.68
N ALA A 35 9.49 -0.44 -5.75
CA ALA A 35 9.43 -1.41 -6.84
C ALA A 35 9.08 -0.76 -8.18
N ALA A 36 8.21 0.25 -8.17
CA ALA A 36 7.86 1.05 -9.35
C ALA A 36 9.04 1.92 -9.85
N GLY A 37 10.15 2.01 -9.10
CA GLY A 37 11.30 2.84 -9.43
C GLY A 37 11.07 4.34 -9.24
N SER A 38 9.88 4.74 -8.78
CA SER A 38 9.50 6.13 -8.52
C SER A 38 10.13 6.70 -7.24
N TRP A 39 10.58 5.83 -6.32
CA TRP A 39 11.13 6.26 -5.02
C TRP A 39 12.43 5.54 -4.68
N ILE A 40 13.53 6.30 -4.55
CA ILE A 40 14.79 5.82 -4.00
C ILE A 40 14.80 6.15 -2.49
N TYR A 41 14.68 5.12 -1.65
CA TYR A 41 14.52 5.31 -0.21
C TYR A 41 15.84 5.18 0.54
N ASN A 42 16.22 6.22 1.27
CA ASN A 42 17.41 6.26 2.13
C ASN A 42 18.73 5.87 1.42
N ASP A 43 18.84 6.20 0.13
CA ASP A 43 20.01 5.94 -0.69
C ASP A 43 20.30 7.16 -1.58
N LEU A 44 20.93 8.16 -0.97
CA LEU A 44 21.30 9.39 -1.66
C LEU A 44 22.30 9.17 -2.81
N PRO A 45 23.37 8.35 -2.67
CA PRO A 45 24.28 8.07 -3.78
C PRO A 45 23.56 7.55 -5.03
N ARG A 46 22.63 6.60 -4.88
CA ARG A 46 21.82 6.10 -5.99
C ARG A 46 20.91 7.19 -6.57
N GLY A 47 20.32 8.03 -5.72
CA GLY A 47 19.53 9.19 -6.14
C GLY A 47 20.29 10.12 -7.07
N PHE A 48 21.52 10.48 -6.70
CA PHE A 48 22.38 11.32 -7.54
C PHE A 48 22.73 10.65 -8.87
N ALA A 49 23.07 9.36 -8.84
CA ALA A 49 23.39 8.61 -10.07
C ALA A 49 22.19 8.59 -11.04
N GLU A 50 20.98 8.40 -10.54
CA GLU A 50 19.76 8.34 -11.36
C GLU A 50 19.38 9.73 -11.92
N ALA A 51 19.52 10.79 -11.12
CA ALA A 51 19.31 12.16 -11.57
C ALA A 51 20.29 12.53 -12.70
N ALA A 52 21.58 12.17 -12.55
CA ALA A 52 22.59 12.38 -13.57
C ALA A 52 22.31 11.56 -14.85
N ARG A 53 21.93 10.27 -14.69
CA ARG A 53 21.61 9.38 -15.81
C ARG A 53 20.41 9.85 -16.63
N THR A 54 19.40 10.42 -15.96
CA THR A 54 18.14 10.82 -16.60
C THR A 54 18.10 12.30 -17.02
N GLY A 55 18.99 13.13 -16.48
CA GLY A 55 18.97 14.59 -16.65
C GLY A 55 17.79 15.28 -15.98
N LYS A 56 17.08 14.58 -15.07
CA LYS A 56 15.91 15.12 -14.37
C LYS A 56 16.29 15.64 -12.98
N PRO A 57 15.61 16.69 -12.48
CA PRO A 57 15.82 17.15 -11.12
C PRO A 57 15.36 16.10 -10.10
N MET A 58 16.06 16.04 -8.97
CA MET A 58 15.75 15.14 -7.84
C MET A 58 15.10 15.93 -6.70
N LEU A 59 14.01 15.39 -6.14
CA LEU A 59 13.39 15.87 -4.91
C LEU A 59 13.88 15.03 -3.71
N VAL A 60 14.45 15.70 -2.70
CA VAL A 60 14.84 15.04 -1.44
C VAL A 60 13.81 15.39 -0.37
N VAL A 61 13.19 14.35 0.20
CA VAL A 61 12.22 14.49 1.29
C VAL A 61 12.89 14.03 2.58
N PHE A 62 13.01 14.96 3.54
CA PHE A 62 13.39 14.63 4.91
C PHE A 62 12.13 14.29 5.70
N ARG A 63 12.22 13.23 6.51
CA ARG A 63 11.20 12.86 7.49
C ARG A 63 11.66 13.25 8.88
#